data_AF-A0A520X4J2-F1
#
_entry.id   AF-A0A520X4J2-F1
#
_cell.length_a   1.000
_cell.length_b   1.000
_cell.length_c   1.000
_cell.angle_alpha   90.00
_cell.angle_beta   90.00
_cell.angle_gamma   90.00
#
_symmetry.space_group_name_H-M   'P 1'
#
loop_
_entity.id
_entity.type
_entity.pdbx_description
1 polymer ?
#
loop_
_entity_poly.entity_id
_entity_poly.type
_entity_poly.pdbx_seq_one_letter_code
_entity_poly.pdbx_strand_id
1 'polypeptide(L)'
;MIEQDRPAAGSQGQQRIVQRAHNLREKYHAWRFETSERLDRLDLAPDLAEDIGSPRWLRGMATLIGLSAAAISLWPSLSPLEAAPAVQYDEAALEELRSQAIQPLALGGDSGSRMGASSLVEQLPAAPERPQVQLVATLAQGDGFDRMLRRAG
;
A
#
# COMPACT_ATOMS: atom_id res chain seq x y z
N MET A 1 26.49 31.92 40.58
CA MET A 1 25.39 31.56 41.50
C MET A 1 24.12 32.08 40.83
N ILE A 2 23.56 31.40 39.82
CA ILE A 2 22.84 30.09 39.86
C ILE A 2 21.62 30.26 40.78
N GLU A 3 20.37 30.21 40.34
CA GLU A 3 19.71 29.18 39.54
C GLU A 3 18.52 29.78 38.76
N GLN A 4 18.40 29.41 37.48
CA GLN A 4 17.19 29.64 36.66
C GLN A 4 16.12 28.63 37.07
N ASP A 5 14.98 29.09 37.58
CA ASP A 5 13.79 28.24 37.69
C ASP A 5 12.89 28.46 36.47
N ARG A 6 13.08 27.62 35.44
CA ARG A 6 12.16 27.49 34.31
C ARG A 6 11.07 26.49 34.69
N PRO A 7 9.78 26.85 34.69
CA PRO A 7 8.73 25.84 34.71
C PRO A 7 8.72 25.11 33.37
N ALA A 8 9.07 23.82 33.40
CA ALA A 8 8.94 22.90 32.30
C ALA A 8 7.46 22.78 31.91
N ALA A 9 7.08 23.36 30.77
CA ALA A 9 5.81 23.09 30.11
C ALA A 9 5.80 21.63 29.62
N GLY A 10 5.38 20.73 30.51
CA GLY A 10 5.16 19.33 30.21
C GLY A 10 4.07 19.16 29.17
N SER A 11 4.47 18.59 28.04
CA SER A 11 3.69 18.16 26.88
C SER A 11 2.71 17.03 27.21
N GLN A 12 1.67 17.31 28.01
CA GLN A 12 0.63 16.34 28.38
C GLN A 12 -0.58 16.27 27.42
N GLY A 13 -0.61 17.06 26.35
CA GLY A 13 -1.74 17.11 25.41
C GLY A 13 -1.78 15.98 24.38
N GLN A 14 -0.66 15.33 24.08
CA GLN A 14 -0.56 14.46 22.89
C GLN A 14 -0.95 12.98 23.14
N GLN A 15 -0.99 12.52 24.40
CA GLN A 15 -1.06 11.08 24.68
C GLN A 15 -2.49 10.48 24.72
N ARG A 16 -3.56 11.28 24.59
CA ARG A 16 -4.96 10.76 24.63
C ARG A 16 -5.53 10.32 23.28
N ILE A 17 -4.82 10.52 22.15
CA ILE A 17 -5.42 10.32 20.82
C ILE A 17 -5.16 8.91 20.23
N VAL A 18 -4.22 8.11 20.78
CA VAL A 18 -3.80 6.84 20.16
C VAL A 18 -4.36 5.57 20.83
N GLN A 19 -4.98 5.69 22.02
CA GLN A 19 -5.50 4.50 22.74
C GLN A 19 -6.79 3.90 22.12
N ARG A 20 -7.43 4.58 21.16
CA ARG A 20 -8.70 4.14 20.57
C ARG A 20 -8.55 3.03 19.52
N ALA A 21 -7.33 2.77 19.04
CA ALA A 21 -7.08 1.82 17.95
C ALA A 21 -6.98 0.34 18.40
N HIS A 22 -6.61 0.05 19.66
CA HIS A 22 -6.43 -1.34 20.12
C HIS A 22 -7.73 -2.06 20.49
N ASN A 23 -8.75 -1.33 20.97
CA ASN A 23 -9.99 -1.93 21.47
C ASN A 23 -10.93 -2.45 20.38
N LEU A 24 -10.82 -1.96 19.14
CA LEU A 24 -11.72 -2.37 18.06
C LEU A 24 -11.42 -3.79 17.57
N ARG A 25 -10.15 -4.16 17.51
CA ARG A 25 -9.72 -5.49 17.06
C ARG A 25 -10.10 -6.58 18.08
N GLU A 26 -9.89 -6.31 19.36
CA GLU A 26 -10.25 -7.25 20.44
C GLU A 26 -11.77 -7.41 20.56
N LYS A 27 -12.54 -6.31 20.48
CA LYS A 27 -14.01 -6.35 20.42
C LYS A 27 -14.52 -7.10 19.20
N TYR A 28 -13.86 -6.95 18.05
CA TYR A 28 -14.21 -7.68 16.83
C TYR A 28 -14.01 -9.19 16.99
N HIS A 29 -12.88 -9.62 17.58
CA HIS A 29 -12.62 -11.04 17.82
C HIS A 29 -13.64 -11.64 18.79
N ALA A 30 -13.91 -10.98 19.92
CA ALA A 30 -14.89 -11.45 20.90
C ALA A 30 -16.30 -11.57 20.29
N TRP A 31 -16.74 -10.53 19.58
CA TRP A 31 -18.03 -10.55 18.89
C TRP A 31 -18.10 -11.65 17.81
N ARG A 32 -17.04 -11.84 17.03
CA ARG A 32 -16.97 -12.90 16.00
C ARG A 32 -17.15 -14.29 16.61
N PHE A 33 -16.47 -14.59 17.72
CA PHE A 33 -16.58 -15.90 18.38
C PHE A 33 -17.98 -16.15 18.94
N GLU A 34 -18.57 -15.17 19.63
CA GLU A 34 -19.95 -15.29 20.11
C GLU A 34 -20.96 -15.48 18.97
N THR A 35 -20.71 -14.80 17.85
CA THR A 35 -21.58 -14.89 16.67
C THR A 35 -21.44 -16.26 16.02
N SER A 36 -20.23 -16.80 15.86
CA SER A 36 -20.05 -18.15 15.32
C SER A 36 -20.74 -19.22 16.16
N GLU A 37 -20.63 -19.17 17.49
CA GLU A 37 -21.32 -20.15 18.35
C GLU A 37 -22.85 -20.05 18.28
N ARG A 38 -23.40 -18.87 18.01
CA ARG A 38 -24.85 -18.69 17.81
C ARG A 38 -25.27 -19.19 16.43
N LEU A 39 -24.45 -18.98 15.41
CA LEU A 39 -24.71 -19.45 14.05
C LEU A 39 -24.62 -20.98 13.93
N ASP A 40 -23.68 -21.61 14.62
CA ASP A 40 -23.57 -23.08 14.67
C ASP A 40 -24.79 -23.72 15.33
N ARG A 41 -25.32 -23.12 16.41
CA ARG A 41 -26.56 -23.59 17.05
C ARG A 41 -27.80 -23.44 16.17
N LEU A 42 -27.80 -22.45 15.29
CA LEU A 42 -28.90 -22.22 14.34
C LEU A 42 -28.72 -23.01 13.04
N ASP A 43 -27.56 -23.67 12.87
CA ASP A 43 -27.21 -24.46 11.69
C ASP A 43 -27.50 -23.70 10.40
N LEU A 44 -26.89 -22.51 10.28
CA LEU A 44 -27.19 -21.54 9.24
C LEU A 44 -26.81 -22.03 7.82
N ALA A 45 -25.87 -22.96 7.74
CA ALA A 45 -25.33 -23.55 6.51
C ALA A 45 -25.45 -25.09 6.57
N PRO A 46 -26.66 -25.64 6.50
CA PRO A 46 -26.84 -27.08 6.42
C PRO A 46 -26.25 -27.57 5.09
N ASP A 47 -25.74 -28.81 5.07
CA ASP A 47 -25.27 -29.42 3.84
C ASP A 47 -26.44 -29.59 2.87
N LEU A 48 -26.32 -28.99 1.69
CA LEU A 48 -27.33 -29.02 0.64
C LEU A 48 -27.22 -30.26 -0.25
N ALA A 49 -26.14 -31.04 -0.12
CA ALA A 49 -25.94 -32.30 -0.82
C ALA A 49 -26.71 -33.47 -0.19
N GLU A 50 -27.20 -33.30 1.04
CA GLU A 50 -27.97 -34.31 1.79
C GLU A 50 -29.47 -33.96 1.87
N ASP A 51 -30.31 -34.99 2.03
CA ASP A 51 -31.76 -34.88 2.29
C ASP A 51 -32.51 -33.85 1.42
N ILE A 52 -32.26 -33.91 0.11
CA ILE A 52 -32.83 -32.99 -0.89
C ILE A 52 -34.37 -32.98 -0.80
N GLY A 53 -34.95 -31.80 -0.59
CA GLY A 53 -36.39 -31.61 -0.45
C GLY A 53 -36.93 -31.66 0.98
N SER A 54 -36.08 -31.92 1.98
CA SER A 54 -36.46 -31.85 3.40
C SER A 54 -36.69 -30.40 3.88
N PRO A 55 -37.42 -30.18 4.99
CA PRO A 55 -37.56 -28.85 5.59
C PRO A 55 -36.22 -28.20 5.99
N ARG A 56 -35.22 -29.02 6.37
CA ARG A 56 -33.85 -28.59 6.67
C ARG A 56 -33.15 -28.07 5.40
N TRP A 57 -33.24 -28.83 4.31
CA TRP A 57 -32.69 -28.44 3.01
C TRP A 57 -33.32 -27.16 2.46
N LEU A 58 -34.66 -27.01 2.54
CA LEU A 58 -35.36 -25.80 2.11
C LEU A 58 -34.92 -24.55 2.88
N ARG A 59 -34.65 -24.68 4.18
CA ARG A 59 -34.12 -23.59 5.00
C ARG A 59 -32.71 -23.20 4.56
N GLY A 60 -31.82 -24.16 4.31
CA GLY A 60 -30.47 -23.90 3.80
C GLY A 60 -30.48 -23.22 2.43
N MET A 61 -31.36 -23.64 1.53
CA MET A 61 -31.51 -23.01 0.23
C MET A 61 -32.04 -21.56 0.38
N ALA A 62 -32.98 -21.33 1.29
CA ALA A 62 -33.49 -19.99 1.57
C ALA A 62 -32.42 -19.07 2.19
N THR A 63 -31.57 -19.56 3.10
CA THR A 63 -30.45 -18.77 3.66
C THR A 63 -29.43 -18.43 2.58
N LEU A 64 -29.07 -19.39 1.72
CA LEU A 64 -28.16 -19.16 0.60
C LEU A 64 -28.68 -18.08 -0.36
N ILE A 65 -29.94 -18.17 -0.78
CA ILE A 65 -30.59 -17.19 -1.67
C ILE A 65 -30.66 -15.82 -0.98
N GLY A 66 -31.07 -15.78 0.29
CA GLY A 66 -31.17 -14.54 1.06
C GLY A 66 -29.82 -13.83 1.22
N LEU A 67 -28.76 -14.56 1.54
CA LEU A 67 -27.40 -14.01 1.65
C LEU A 67 -26.88 -13.53 0.29
N SER A 68 -27.14 -14.28 -0.78
CA SER A 68 -26.76 -13.87 -2.14
C SER A 68 -27.46 -12.59 -2.58
N ALA A 69 -28.77 -12.49 -2.32
CA ALA A 69 -29.56 -11.29 -2.60
C ALA A 69 -29.07 -10.09 -1.75
N ALA A 70 -28.76 -10.32 -0.48
CA ALA A 70 -28.21 -9.28 0.39
C ALA A 70 -26.84 -8.80 -0.12
N ALA A 71 -25.95 -9.70 -0.53
CA ALA A 71 -24.65 -9.33 -1.09
C ALA A 71 -24.80 -8.46 -2.36
N ILE A 72 -25.73 -8.81 -3.24
CA ILE A 72 -26.04 -8.01 -4.44
C ILE A 72 -26.68 -6.67 -4.07
N SER A 73 -27.60 -6.65 -3.11
CA SER A 73 -28.30 -5.43 -2.69
C SER A 73 -27.40 -4.44 -1.95
N LEU A 74 -26.38 -4.93 -1.26
CA LEU A 74 -25.36 -4.10 -0.58
C LEU A 74 -24.21 -3.71 -1.53
N TRP A 75 -24.31 -4.04 -2.82
CA TRP A 75 -23.33 -3.61 -3.80
C TRP A 75 -23.31 -2.08 -3.87
N PRO A 76 -22.17 -1.42 -3.54
CA PRO A 76 -22.09 0.02 -3.59
C PRO A 76 -22.23 0.50 -5.03
N SER A 77 -22.98 1.58 -5.27
CA SER A 77 -22.95 2.21 -6.58
C SER A 77 -21.56 2.76 -6.83
N LEU A 78 -20.84 2.18 -7.80
CA LEU A 78 -19.61 2.75 -8.34
C LEU A 78 -20.01 3.88 -9.31
N SER A 79 -20.68 4.90 -8.80
CA SER A 79 -20.85 6.13 -9.56
C SER A 79 -19.46 6.73 -9.75
N PRO A 80 -19.06 7.13 -10.98
CA PRO A 80 -17.93 8.01 -11.16
C PRO A 80 -18.13 9.18 -10.23
N LEU A 81 -17.23 9.34 -9.25
CA LEU A 81 -17.19 10.57 -8.49
C LEU A 81 -16.72 11.62 -9.49
N GLU A 82 -17.63 12.45 -9.98
CA GLU A 82 -17.26 13.71 -10.65
C GLU A 82 -16.65 14.62 -9.59
N ALA A 83 -15.46 14.27 -9.13
CA ALA A 83 -14.55 15.21 -8.52
C ALA A 83 -14.03 16.05 -9.69
N ALA A 84 -14.83 17.03 -10.13
CA ALA A 84 -14.28 18.17 -10.86
C ALA A 84 -13.11 18.68 -10.00
N PRO A 85 -11.87 18.71 -10.54
CA PRO A 85 -10.74 19.20 -9.78
C PRO A 85 -11.10 20.57 -9.20
N ALA A 86 -11.08 20.70 -7.87
CA ALA A 86 -11.39 21.98 -7.21
C ALA A 86 -10.42 23.09 -7.61
N VAL A 87 -9.29 22.71 -8.22
CA VAL A 87 -8.23 23.57 -8.73
C VAL A 87 -8.10 23.33 -10.23
N GLN A 88 -8.24 24.40 -11.01
CA GLN A 88 -7.80 24.41 -12.39
C GLN A 88 -6.29 24.62 -12.38
N TYR A 89 -5.53 23.61 -12.81
CA TYR A 89 -4.09 23.72 -12.95
C TYR A 89 -3.78 24.43 -14.26
N ASP A 90 -2.85 25.38 -14.22
CA ASP A 90 -2.24 25.88 -15.45
C ASP A 90 -1.25 24.83 -16.00
N GLU A 91 -0.82 25.02 -17.24
CA GLU A 91 0.06 24.05 -17.90
C GLU A 91 1.41 23.91 -17.18
N ALA A 92 1.87 24.96 -16.50
CA ALA A 92 3.09 24.95 -15.69
C ALA A 92 2.94 24.08 -14.43
N ALA A 93 1.81 24.17 -13.73
CA ALA A 93 1.51 23.33 -12.56
C ALA A 93 1.29 21.87 -12.95
N LEU A 94 0.70 21.60 -14.12
CA LEU A 94 0.57 20.25 -14.66
C LEU A 94 1.94 19.62 -14.95
N GLU A 95 2.86 20.40 -15.54
CA GLU A 95 4.22 19.95 -15.81
C GLU A 95 5.01 19.66 -14.52
N GLU A 96 4.83 20.49 -13.49
CA GLU A 96 5.42 20.24 -12.17
C GLU A 96 4.86 18.96 -11.54
N LEU A 97 3.55 18.73 -11.63
CA LEU A 97 2.89 17.53 -11.10
C LEU A 97 3.40 16.26 -11.79
N ARG A 98 3.63 16.30 -13.11
CA ARG A 98 4.23 15.18 -13.87
C ARG A 98 5.63 14.86 -13.36
N SER A 99 6.46 15.88 -13.14
CA SER A 99 7.81 15.71 -12.63
C SER A 99 7.89 15.15 -11.20
N GLN A 100 6.82 15.30 -10.41
CA GLN A 100 6.69 14.77 -9.05
C GLN A 100 5.93 13.43 -8.97
N ALA A 101 5.28 13.02 -10.06
CA ALA A 101 4.49 11.79 -10.09
C ALA A 101 5.37 10.57 -10.30
N ILE A 102 5.06 9.49 -9.58
CA ILE A 102 5.64 8.17 -9.83
C ILE A 102 4.80 7.49 -10.91
N GLN A 103 5.28 7.52 -12.16
CA GLN A 103 4.58 6.95 -13.31
C GLN A 103 5.20 5.61 -13.76
N PRO A 104 4.42 4.70 -14.38
CA PRO A 104 4.95 3.48 -14.97
C PRO A 104 6.05 3.76 -16.00
N LEU A 105 7.13 2.98 -15.99
CA LEU A 105 8.28 3.16 -16.91
C LEU A 105 7.89 3.10 -18.39
N ALA A 106 6.82 2.36 -18.73
CA ALA A 106 6.28 2.30 -20.08
C ALA A 106 5.79 3.65 -20.63
N LEU A 107 5.52 4.62 -19.75
CA LEU A 107 5.06 5.97 -20.10
C LEU A 107 6.20 7.02 -20.06
N GLY A 108 7.45 6.58 -19.85
CA GLY A 108 8.62 7.44 -20.06
C GLY A 108 9.17 8.16 -18.82
N GLY A 109 8.79 7.76 -17.60
CA GLY A 109 9.41 8.13 -16.32
C GLY A 109 10.20 9.45 -16.31
N ASP A 110 9.49 10.58 -16.31
CA ASP A 110 10.04 11.94 -16.32
C ASP A 110 10.30 12.51 -14.92
N SER A 111 10.14 11.68 -13.89
CA SER A 111 10.40 12.05 -12.49
C SER A 111 11.85 12.52 -12.32
N GLY A 112 12.04 13.72 -11.76
CA GLY A 112 13.37 14.25 -11.39
C GLY A 112 14.00 15.28 -12.33
N SER A 113 13.28 15.76 -13.37
CA SER A 113 13.78 16.81 -14.29
C SER A 113 14.18 18.13 -13.58
N ARG A 114 13.63 18.42 -12.38
CA ARG A 114 14.05 19.56 -11.55
C ARG A 114 14.26 19.17 -10.09
N MET A 115 15.45 18.65 -9.79
CA MET A 115 15.94 18.69 -8.40
C MET A 115 16.57 20.06 -8.15
N GLY A 116 15.74 21.05 -7.81
CA GLY A 116 16.20 22.38 -7.42
C GLY A 116 17.16 22.29 -6.22
N ALA A 117 18.21 23.11 -6.20
CA ALA A 117 19.17 23.13 -5.10
C ALA A 117 18.45 23.44 -3.77
N SER A 118 18.40 22.47 -2.87
CA SER A 118 17.90 22.67 -1.51
C SER A 118 19.00 23.24 -0.62
N SER A 119 18.66 23.74 0.56
CA SER A 119 19.62 24.27 1.55
C SER A 119 20.64 23.25 2.07
N LEU A 120 20.54 21.99 1.65
CA LEU A 120 21.45 20.89 1.98
C LEU A 120 22.51 20.64 0.89
N VAL A 121 22.53 21.41 -0.20
CA VAL A 121 23.43 21.20 -1.34
C VAL A 121 24.48 22.32 -1.41
N GLU A 122 25.75 21.95 -1.50
CA GLU A 122 26.88 22.86 -1.78
C GLU A 122 27.36 22.65 -3.22
N GLN A 123 27.76 23.74 -3.90
CA GLN A 123 28.27 23.64 -5.27
C GLN A 123 29.62 22.90 -5.29
N LEU A 124 29.73 21.87 -6.13
CA LEU A 124 31.01 21.22 -6.36
C LEU A 124 31.94 22.16 -7.15
N PRO A 125 33.18 22.42 -6.68
CA PRO A 125 34.13 23.29 -7.37
C PRO A 125 34.63 22.70 -8.71
N ALA A 126 34.55 21.38 -8.88
CA ALA A 126 34.80 20.68 -10.15
C ALA A 126 34.08 19.32 -10.16
N ALA A 127 33.69 18.85 -11.35
CA ALA A 127 33.17 17.49 -11.50
C ALA A 127 34.29 16.47 -11.26
N PRO A 128 34.09 15.43 -10.44
CA PRO A 128 35.09 14.38 -10.25
C PRO A 128 35.39 13.70 -11.58
N GLU A 129 36.67 13.53 -11.88
CA GLU A 129 37.10 12.72 -13.01
C GLU A 129 36.71 11.25 -12.79
N ARG A 130 36.10 10.64 -13.81
CA ARG A 130 35.70 9.24 -13.72
C ARG A 130 36.94 8.36 -13.89
N PRO A 131 37.24 7.45 -12.94
CA PRO A 131 38.29 6.46 -13.15
C PRO A 131 37.86 5.53 -14.30
N GLN A 132 38.59 5.57 -15.41
CA GLN A 132 38.41 4.65 -16.53
C GLN A 132 39.36 3.46 -16.34
N VAL A 133 38.80 2.27 -16.12
CA VAL A 133 39.56 1.03 -16.04
C VAL A 133 39.45 0.32 -17.39
N GLN A 134 40.56 0.27 -18.14
CA GLN A 134 40.64 -0.46 -19.40
C GLN A 134 41.09 -1.89 -19.09
N LEU A 135 40.25 -2.87 -19.46
CA LEU A 135 40.50 -4.30 -19.25
C LEU A 135 40.64 -4.99 -20.60
N VAL A 136 41.67 -5.82 -20.75
CA VAL A 136 41.88 -6.67 -21.92
C VAL A 136 41.81 -8.12 -21.46
N ALA A 137 40.85 -8.87 -22.00
CA ALA A 137 40.72 -10.30 -21.75
C ALA A 137 40.98 -11.09 -23.04
N THR A 138 41.88 -12.05 -22.97
CA THR A 138 42.18 -12.96 -24.08
C THR A 138 41.31 -14.22 -23.97
N LEU A 139 40.58 -14.53 -25.04
CA LEU A 139 39.80 -15.76 -25.14
C LEU A 139 40.73 -16.92 -25.51
N ALA A 140 40.87 -17.90 -24.62
CA ALA A 140 41.65 -19.10 -24.86
C ALA A 140 40.87 -20.12 -25.69
N GLN A 141 41.56 -20.90 -26.52
CA GLN A 141 40.92 -21.95 -27.32
C GLN A 141 40.32 -23.02 -26.40
N GLY A 142 39.01 -23.25 -26.53
CA GLY A 142 38.25 -24.15 -25.66
C GLY A 142 37.65 -23.49 -24.41
N ASP A 143 37.89 -22.20 -24.17
CA ASP A 143 37.23 -21.44 -23.11
C ASP A 143 35.90 -20.83 -23.59
N GLY A 144 34.95 -20.65 -22.67
CA GLY A 144 33.65 -20.05 -22.96
C GLY A 144 33.66 -18.55 -22.69
N PHE A 145 32.93 -17.78 -23.49
CA PHE A 145 32.83 -16.32 -23.33
C PHE A 145 32.39 -15.89 -21.91
N ASP A 146 31.37 -16.56 -21.35
CA ASP A 146 30.91 -16.33 -19.96
C ASP A 146 32.01 -16.58 -18.93
N ARG A 147 32.79 -17.66 -19.10
CA ARG A 147 33.87 -18.02 -18.18
C ARG A 147 35.05 -17.05 -18.28
N MET A 148 35.35 -16.55 -19.48
CA MET A 148 36.32 -15.48 -19.70
C MET A 148 35.90 -14.18 -19.01
N LEU A 149 34.64 -13.75 -19.15
CA LEU A 149 34.13 -12.53 -18.51
C LEU A 149 34.17 -12.62 -16.98
N ARG A 150 33.73 -13.74 -16.39
CA ARG A 150 33.81 -13.97 -14.94
C ARG A 150 35.24 -13.91 -14.38
N ARG A 151 36.24 -14.26 -15.18
CA ARG A 151 37.66 -14.15 -14.81
C ARG A 151 38.18 -12.73 -14.92
N ALA A 152 37.61 -11.92 -15.82
CA ALA A 152 38.01 -10.54 -16.04
C ALA A 152 37.48 -9.57 -14.98
N GLY A 153 36.50 -9.99 -14.16
CA GLY A 153 35.93 -9.23 -13.05
C GLY A 153 34.41 -9.20 -13.08
#